data_AF-A0A4Y9ZEE4-F1
#
_entry.id   AF-A0A4Y9ZEE4-F1
#
_cell.length_a   1.000
_cell.length_b   1.000
_cell.length_c   1.000
_cell.angle_alpha   90.00
_cell.angle_beta   90.00
_cell.angle_gamma   90.00
#
_symmetry.space_group_name_H-M   'P 1'
#
loop_
_entity.id
_entity.type
_entity.pdbx_description
1 polymer ?
#
loop_
_entity_poly.entity_id
_entity_poly.type
_entity_poly.pdbx_seq_one_letter_code
_entity_poly.pdbx_strand_id
1 'polypeptide(L)'
;MRNATSTSFNHGQMCCAGSRIFVQAGIYDEFLQRFTAKARAIRLGDPFAAESDQGPQISQTQYDRIMGYIQSGVDAGARVHYGGNRHGDVGYFVQPTVFVDTKPDMKIVREEIFGPANDSTYGLAAAVFSQDINRAIDTAHRLQAGTAWVRAYPRHVWQVFVCVMLMVTSVGGGCQINCTNMVHPAIPFGGYKQSGIGREMGLDGLEAYTNVKAVHVNLGHSI
;
A
#
# COMPACT_ATOMS: atom_id res chain seq x y z
N MET A 1 14.89 -0.77 -12.69
CA MET A 1 13.99 0.00 -11.81
C MET A 1 14.75 0.28 -10.52
N ARG A 2 14.62 1.48 -9.97
CA ARG A 2 15.12 1.79 -8.62
C ARG A 2 13.91 1.87 -7.69
N ASN A 3 14.09 1.51 -6.43
CA ASN A 3 13.01 1.37 -5.46
C ASN A 3 13.13 2.39 -4.31
N ALA A 4 11.96 2.81 -3.80
CA ALA A 4 11.82 3.59 -2.59
C ALA A 4 10.71 2.97 -1.73
N THR A 5 10.73 3.16 -0.42
CA THR A 5 9.66 2.68 0.48
C THR A 5 9.24 3.85 1.38
N SER A 6 7.98 4.29 1.28
CA SER A 6 7.32 5.10 2.31
C SER A 6 5.82 5.19 2.03
N THR A 7 5.00 5.00 3.06
CA THR A 7 3.56 5.32 3.05
C THR A 7 3.22 5.90 4.41
N SER A 8 2.71 7.13 4.43
CA SER A 8 2.51 7.90 5.67
C SER A 8 1.05 7.99 6.13
N PHE A 9 0.10 7.52 5.32
CA PHE A 9 -1.31 7.50 5.71
C PHE A 9 -1.51 6.59 6.92
N ASN A 10 -2.29 7.04 7.91
CA ASN A 10 -2.48 6.37 9.18
C ASN A 10 -1.16 5.89 9.81
N HIS A 11 -0.09 6.68 9.76
CA HIS A 11 1.21 6.37 10.37
C HIS A 11 1.87 5.11 9.79
N GLY A 12 1.49 4.71 8.57
CA GLY A 12 1.93 3.46 7.95
C GLY A 12 1.16 2.21 8.40
N GLN A 13 0.18 2.36 9.29
CA GLN A 13 -0.64 1.30 9.88
C GLN A 13 -1.86 1.00 9.00
N MET A 14 -1.60 0.69 7.74
CA MET A 14 -2.64 0.45 6.74
C MET A 14 -2.35 -0.85 6.01
N CYS A 15 -3.37 -1.71 5.90
CA CYS A 15 -3.23 -2.99 5.23
C CYS A 15 -2.91 -2.80 3.73
N CYS A 16 -3.40 -1.73 3.10
CA CYS A 16 -3.00 -1.34 1.75
C CYS A 16 -1.81 -0.36 1.70
N ALA A 17 -0.88 -0.41 2.67
CA ALA A 17 0.29 0.46 2.64
C ALA A 17 1.22 0.13 1.47
N GLY A 18 1.59 1.15 0.68
CA GLY A 18 2.52 1.07 -0.45
C GLY A 18 3.97 0.86 -0.02
N SER A 19 4.27 -0.30 0.55
CA SER A 19 5.57 -0.61 1.16
C SER A 19 6.70 -0.77 0.14
N ARG A 20 6.40 -0.89 -1.16
CA ARG A 20 7.40 -0.88 -2.25
C ARG A 20 6.96 0.07 -3.34
N ILE A 21 7.86 0.97 -3.74
CA ILE A 21 7.66 1.96 -4.81
C ILE A 21 8.73 1.71 -5.86
N PHE A 22 8.35 1.21 -7.05
CA PHE A 22 9.29 1.09 -8.16
C PHE A 22 9.23 2.33 -9.03
N VAL A 23 10.37 2.88 -9.44
CA VAL A 23 10.42 4.12 -10.22
C VAL A 23 11.28 3.90 -11.47
N GLN A 24 10.82 4.48 -12.58
CA GLN A 24 11.52 4.41 -13.86
C GLN A 24 12.84 5.21 -13.77
N ALA A 25 13.93 4.63 -14.29
CA ALA A 25 15.29 5.12 -14.03
C ALA A 25 15.49 6.60 -14.41
N GLY A 26 14.89 7.06 -15.51
CA GLY A 26 15.08 8.42 -16.02
C GLY A 26 14.46 9.53 -15.16
N ILE A 27 13.59 9.19 -14.21
CA ILE A 27 12.92 10.16 -13.31
C ILE A 27 13.21 9.89 -11.84
N TYR A 28 14.07 8.91 -11.54
CA TYR A 28 14.27 8.43 -10.17
C TYR A 28 14.78 9.52 -9.24
N ASP A 29 15.79 10.28 -9.66
CA ASP A 29 16.44 11.27 -8.79
C ASP A 29 15.49 12.44 -8.49
N GLU A 30 14.73 12.91 -9.49
CA GLU A 30 13.71 13.94 -9.31
C GLU A 30 12.55 13.43 -8.43
N PHE A 31 12.10 12.19 -8.66
CA PHE A 31 11.08 11.57 -7.81
C PHE A 31 11.54 11.50 -6.36
N LEU A 32 12.76 10.99 -6.12
CA LEU A 32 13.31 10.83 -4.78
C LEU A 32 13.40 12.17 -4.07
N GLN A 33 13.89 13.22 -4.74
CA GLN A 33 13.95 14.57 -4.18
C GLN A 33 12.57 15.06 -3.74
N ARG A 34 11.56 14.99 -4.61
CA ARG A 34 10.20 15.46 -4.32
C ARG A 34 9.53 14.62 -3.24
N PHE A 35 9.72 13.31 -3.28
CA PHE A 35 9.18 12.36 -2.31
C PHE A 35 9.74 12.60 -0.92
N THR A 36 11.06 12.78 -0.81
CA THR A 36 11.71 13.09 0.46
C THR A 36 11.34 14.47 0.98
N ALA A 37 11.16 15.47 0.11
CA ALA A 37 10.63 16.77 0.51
C ALA A 37 9.23 16.65 1.15
N LYS A 38 8.37 15.78 0.60
CA LYS A 38 7.05 15.49 1.19
C LYS A 38 7.15 14.74 2.51
N ALA A 39 8.02 13.71 2.60
CA ALA A 39 8.24 12.99 3.86
C ALA A 39 8.74 13.90 4.98
N ARG A 40 9.60 14.88 4.65
CA ARG A 40 10.11 15.89 5.58
C ARG A 40 9.07 16.89 6.06
N ALA A 41 8.05 17.15 5.27
CA ALA A 41 7.00 18.11 5.60
C ALA A 41 5.95 17.54 6.57
N ILE A 42 6.00 16.24 6.87
CA ILE A 42 5.08 15.58 7.81
C ILE A 42 5.41 16.06 9.22
N ARG A 43 4.43 16.66 9.89
CA ARG A 43 4.53 17.12 11.27
C ARG A 43 4.12 15.99 12.21
N LEU A 44 5.07 15.53 13.03
CA LEU A 44 4.80 14.54 14.06
C LEU A 44 4.35 15.25 15.33
N GLY A 45 3.29 14.77 15.97
CA GLY A 45 2.76 15.43 17.16
C GLY A 45 1.50 14.77 17.73
N ASP A 46 0.89 15.45 18.70
CA ASP A 46 -0.35 15.02 19.34
C ASP A 46 -1.45 14.74 18.28
N PRO A 47 -2.07 13.54 18.27
CA PRO A 47 -3.18 13.23 17.37
C PRO A 47 -4.38 14.18 17.45
N PHE A 48 -4.55 14.91 18.56
CA PHE A 48 -5.61 15.91 18.74
C PHE A 48 -5.21 17.32 18.30
N ALA A 49 -3.93 17.56 18.00
CA ALA A 49 -3.45 18.84 17.53
C ALA A 49 -3.75 19.04 16.04
N ALA A 50 -4.28 20.22 15.68
CA ALA A 50 -4.71 20.52 14.31
C ALA A 50 -3.53 20.59 13.31
N GLU A 51 -2.33 20.83 13.82
CA GLU A 51 -1.08 20.91 13.08
C GLU A 51 -0.33 19.58 12.99
N SER A 52 -0.83 18.51 13.60
CA SER A 52 -0.21 17.19 13.51
C SER A 52 -0.69 16.44 12.27
N ASP A 53 0.25 15.95 11.47
CA ASP A 53 -0.03 15.08 10.32
C ASP A 53 0.17 13.59 10.69
N GLN A 54 0.97 13.31 11.73
CA GLN A 54 1.37 11.97 12.13
C GLN A 54 1.56 11.84 13.66
N GLY A 55 0.62 11.17 14.32
CA GLY A 55 0.66 10.60 15.67
C GLY A 55 1.61 9.40 15.89
N PRO A 56 1.48 8.72 17.05
CA PRO A 56 2.33 7.59 17.43
C PRO A 56 1.87 6.26 16.79
N GLN A 57 2.74 5.26 16.87
CA GLN A 57 2.37 3.86 16.61
C GLN A 57 1.45 3.35 17.72
N ILE A 58 0.65 2.32 17.40
CA ILE A 58 -0.44 1.84 18.29
C ILE A 58 0.05 1.31 19.65
N SER A 59 1.25 0.73 19.72
CA SER A 59 1.77 0.09 20.93
C SER A 59 3.30 0.00 20.93
N GLN A 60 3.86 -0.30 22.11
CA GLN A 60 5.30 -0.53 22.25
C GLN A 60 5.78 -1.71 21.41
N THR A 61 5.06 -2.84 21.44
CA THR A 61 5.40 -4.03 20.63
C THR A 61 5.49 -3.68 19.15
N GLN A 62 4.59 -2.84 18.66
CA GLN A 62 4.59 -2.43 17.26
C GLN A 62 5.73 -1.46 16.95
N TYR A 63 6.00 -0.52 17.86
CA TYR A 63 7.15 0.37 17.76
C TYR A 63 8.48 -0.39 17.71
N ASP A 64 8.70 -1.32 18.65
CA ASP A 64 9.93 -2.11 18.73
C ASP A 64 10.11 -2.96 17.46
N ARG A 65 9.02 -3.53 16.94
CA ARG A 65 9.00 -4.25 15.67
C ARG A 65 9.45 -3.35 14.51
N ILE A 66 8.88 -2.15 14.38
CA ILE A 66 9.22 -1.20 13.31
C ILE A 66 10.68 -0.78 13.40
N MET A 67 11.16 -0.41 14.60
CA MET A 67 12.56 -0.04 14.80
C MET A 67 13.51 -1.20 14.47
N GLY A 68 13.13 -2.43 14.83
CA GLY A 68 13.87 -3.64 14.43
C GLY A 68 13.93 -3.84 12.91
N TYR A 69 12.85 -3.54 12.17
CA TYR A 69 12.88 -3.57 10.70
C TYR A 69 13.82 -2.51 10.13
N ILE A 70 13.75 -1.28 10.64
CA ILE A 70 14.65 -0.20 10.22
C ILE A 70 16.10 -0.64 10.41
N GLN A 71 16.45 -1.19 11.58
CA GLN A 71 17.78 -1.70 11.84
C GLN A 71 18.16 -2.83 10.88
N SER A 72 17.29 -3.81 10.66
CA SER A 72 17.57 -4.91 9.72
C SER A 72 17.78 -4.45 8.28
N GLY A 73 17.14 -3.35 7.87
CA GLY A 73 17.37 -2.72 6.58
C GLY A 73 18.80 -2.18 6.47
N VAL A 74 19.23 -1.44 7.50
CA VAL A 74 20.61 -0.92 7.61
C VAL A 74 21.63 -2.05 7.61
N ASP A 75 21.40 -3.08 8.44
CA ASP A 75 22.30 -4.24 8.57
C ASP A 75 22.42 -5.03 7.25
N ALA A 76 21.35 -5.10 6.46
CA ALA A 76 21.35 -5.73 5.14
C ALA A 76 22.01 -4.85 4.05
N GLY A 77 22.45 -3.64 4.39
CA GLY A 77 23.12 -2.70 3.49
C GLY A 77 22.18 -1.80 2.69
N ALA A 78 20.91 -1.67 3.09
CA ALA A 78 20.03 -0.63 2.55
C ALA A 78 20.48 0.74 3.04
N ARG A 79 20.36 1.76 2.19
CA ARG A 79 20.68 3.13 2.58
C ARG A 79 19.43 3.84 3.11
N VAL A 80 19.51 4.36 4.31
CA VAL A 80 18.49 5.28 4.85
C VAL A 80 18.71 6.65 4.19
N HIS A 81 17.79 7.04 3.32
CA HIS A 81 17.80 8.35 2.67
C HIS A 81 17.23 9.45 3.57
N TYR A 82 16.26 9.11 4.42
CA TYR A 82 15.63 10.02 5.37
C TYR A 82 15.00 9.25 6.54
N GLY A 83 14.95 9.88 7.72
CA GLY A 83 14.29 9.35 8.91
C GLY A 83 15.04 8.20 9.58
N GLY A 84 14.31 7.18 10.01
CA GLY A 84 14.86 5.97 10.62
C GLY A 84 15.02 6.02 12.14
N ASN A 85 14.63 7.12 12.80
CA ASN A 85 14.82 7.30 14.23
C ASN A 85 13.50 7.49 14.98
N ARG A 86 13.58 7.34 16.31
CA ARG A 86 12.53 7.80 17.22
C ARG A 86 12.33 9.32 17.09
N HIS A 87 11.09 9.76 17.30
CA HIS A 87 10.79 11.18 17.48
C HIS A 87 10.34 11.45 18.92
N GLY A 88 11.08 12.30 19.65
CA GLY A 88 10.82 12.60 21.05
C GLY A 88 11.00 11.41 22.00
N ASP A 89 10.72 11.64 23.29
CA ASP A 89 10.98 10.66 24.36
C ASP A 89 9.70 10.01 24.91
N VAL A 90 8.54 10.60 24.62
CA VAL A 90 7.22 10.17 25.11
C VAL A 90 6.38 9.65 23.95
N GLY A 91 5.67 8.54 24.18
CA GLY A 91 4.89 7.87 23.14
C GLY A 91 5.74 7.10 22.14
N TYR A 92 5.07 6.49 21.16
CA TYR A 92 5.65 5.54 20.21
C TYR A 92 5.85 6.16 18.83
N PHE A 93 6.48 7.33 18.75
CA PHE A 93 6.64 8.05 17.49
C PHE A 93 7.89 7.59 16.72
N VAL A 94 7.69 7.28 15.44
CA VAL A 94 8.75 6.88 14.50
C VAL A 94 8.80 7.89 13.37
N GLN A 95 9.99 8.39 13.04
CA GLN A 95 10.16 9.30 11.90
C GLN A 95 9.78 8.61 10.58
N PRO A 96 9.15 9.33 9.63
CA PRO A 96 8.95 8.85 8.27
C PRO A 96 10.29 8.40 7.70
N THR A 97 10.39 7.12 7.34
CA THR A 97 11.65 6.51 6.93
C THR A 97 11.60 6.21 5.45
N VAL A 98 12.66 6.61 4.73
CA VAL A 98 12.82 6.33 3.29
C VAL A 98 14.08 5.52 3.10
N PHE A 99 13.92 4.26 2.70
CA PHE A 99 15.03 3.44 2.20
C PHE A 99 15.17 3.59 0.70
N VAL A 100 16.41 3.53 0.24
CA VAL A 100 16.81 3.48 -1.16
C VAL A 100 17.87 2.41 -1.35
N ASP A 101 18.10 2.04 -2.61
CA ASP A 101 19.10 1.04 -2.98
C ASP A 101 18.80 -0.34 -2.33
N THR A 102 17.53 -0.68 -2.17
CA THR A 102 17.11 -1.94 -1.52
C THR A 102 17.15 -3.11 -2.49
N LYS A 103 17.45 -4.30 -1.98
CA LYS A 103 17.53 -5.55 -2.75
C LYS A 103 16.31 -6.45 -2.46
N PRO A 104 15.86 -7.26 -3.43
CA PRO A 104 14.65 -8.09 -3.28
C PRO A 104 14.66 -9.07 -2.10
N ASP A 105 15.85 -9.53 -1.70
CA ASP A 105 16.06 -10.47 -0.61
C ASP A 105 16.05 -9.82 0.79
N MET A 106 16.10 -8.49 0.87
CA MET A 106 16.09 -7.79 2.15
C MET A 106 14.77 -7.99 2.89
N LYS A 107 14.86 -8.18 4.21
CA LYS A 107 13.71 -8.33 5.10
C LYS A 107 12.69 -7.21 4.95
N ILE A 108 13.15 -5.95 4.86
CA ILE A 108 12.30 -4.76 4.66
C ILE A 108 11.58 -4.68 3.30
N VAL A 109 11.97 -5.53 2.33
CA VAL A 109 11.34 -5.65 1.01
C VAL A 109 10.39 -6.84 0.97
N ARG A 110 10.78 -7.94 1.61
CA ARG A 110 10.00 -9.17 1.68
C ARG A 110 8.86 -9.05 2.68
N GLU A 111 9.12 -8.55 3.87
CA GLU A 111 8.17 -8.54 4.98
C GLU A 111 7.41 -7.23 5.10
N GLU A 112 6.17 -7.28 5.59
CA GLU A 112 5.47 -6.06 5.99
C GLU A 112 5.96 -5.63 7.36
N ILE A 113 6.26 -4.35 7.44
CA ILE A 113 6.83 -3.73 8.62
C ILE A 113 5.75 -3.64 9.73
N PHE A 114 4.46 -3.56 9.34
CA PHE A 114 3.31 -3.44 10.24
C PHE A 114 2.53 -4.75 10.54
N GLY A 115 2.87 -5.86 9.86
CA GLY A 115 2.11 -7.11 9.82
C GLY A 115 2.78 -8.10 8.88
N PRO A 116 2.23 -9.29 8.58
CA PRO A 116 2.89 -10.25 7.69
C PRO A 116 2.84 -9.82 6.22
N ALA A 117 3.99 -9.78 5.51
CA ALA A 117 3.96 -9.70 4.04
C ALA A 117 5.20 -10.36 3.37
N ASN A 118 5.09 -10.78 2.11
CA ASN A 118 5.32 -10.14 0.78
C ASN A 118 6.57 -10.57 -0.01
N ASP A 119 7.30 -11.55 0.49
CA ASP A 119 7.93 -12.58 -0.36
C ASP A 119 7.57 -13.98 0.14
N SER A 120 6.27 -14.10 0.36
CA SER A 120 5.52 -15.30 0.62
C SER A 120 4.34 -15.28 -0.36
N THR A 121 3.60 -16.37 -0.44
CA THR A 121 2.49 -16.68 -1.36
C THR A 121 1.27 -15.72 -1.31
N TYR A 122 1.43 -14.42 -1.01
CA TYR A 122 0.42 -13.38 -0.84
C TYR A 122 0.22 -12.55 -2.13
N GLY A 123 -1.01 -12.16 -2.43
CA GLY A 123 -1.44 -11.55 -3.70
C GLY A 123 -1.83 -10.09 -3.48
N LEU A 124 -1.21 -9.23 -4.29
CA LEU A 124 -0.93 -7.84 -3.97
C LEU A 124 -2.14 -6.92 -4.20
N ALA A 125 -2.07 -5.71 -3.68
CA ALA A 125 -2.60 -4.58 -4.43
C ALA A 125 -1.48 -3.70 -4.99
N ALA A 126 -1.81 -2.94 -6.02
CA ALA A 126 -0.82 -2.23 -6.82
C ALA A 126 -1.38 -0.90 -7.30
N ALA A 127 -0.74 0.22 -6.97
CA ALA A 127 -0.98 1.43 -7.75
C ALA A 127 -0.10 1.41 -9.00
N VAL A 128 -0.59 1.95 -10.12
CA VAL A 128 0.18 2.23 -11.34
C VAL A 128 -0.06 3.68 -11.72
N PHE A 129 1.01 4.44 -11.83
CA PHE A 129 0.93 5.80 -12.34
C PHE A 129 1.36 5.79 -13.81
N SER A 130 0.69 6.55 -14.66
CA SER A 130 1.12 6.76 -16.04
C SER A 130 0.33 7.89 -16.69
N GLN A 131 1.02 8.66 -17.53
CA GLN A 131 0.36 9.57 -18.47
C GLN A 131 -0.23 8.83 -19.67
N ASP A 132 0.23 7.60 -19.93
CA ASP A 132 -0.27 6.74 -20.99
C ASP A 132 -1.22 5.71 -20.39
N ILE A 133 -2.52 5.85 -20.69
CA ILE A 133 -3.56 4.97 -20.16
C ILE A 133 -3.43 3.53 -20.67
N ASN A 134 -2.98 3.33 -21.92
CA ASN A 134 -2.82 2.01 -22.50
C ASN A 134 -1.69 1.26 -21.80
N ARG A 135 -0.56 1.95 -21.55
CA ARG A 135 0.53 1.38 -20.77
C ARG A 135 0.14 1.13 -19.32
N ALA A 136 -0.65 2.01 -18.71
CA ALA A 136 -1.14 1.81 -17.34
C ALA A 136 -2.01 0.56 -17.24
N ILE A 137 -2.93 0.36 -18.20
CA ILE A 137 -3.81 -0.81 -18.27
C ILE A 137 -3.03 -2.09 -18.58
N ASP A 138 -2.12 -2.09 -19.56
CA ASP A 138 -1.27 -3.25 -19.87
C ASP A 138 -0.41 -3.63 -18.66
N THR A 139 0.16 -2.64 -17.95
CA THR A 139 0.91 -2.89 -16.72
C THR A 139 -0.01 -3.48 -15.65
N ALA A 140 -1.19 -2.89 -15.43
CA ALA A 140 -2.16 -3.38 -14.44
C ALA A 140 -2.59 -4.84 -14.70
N HIS A 141 -2.84 -5.21 -15.97
CA HIS A 141 -3.18 -6.59 -16.34
C HIS A 141 -2.05 -7.60 -16.10
N ARG A 142 -0.79 -7.17 -16.18
CA ARG A 142 0.37 -8.02 -15.89
C ARG A 142 0.63 -8.20 -14.41
N LEU A 143 0.01 -7.38 -13.55
CA LEU A 143 0.13 -7.50 -12.11
C LEU A 143 -0.88 -8.49 -11.57
N GLN A 144 -0.41 -9.38 -10.70
CA GLN A 144 -1.28 -10.23 -9.89
C GLN A 144 -1.83 -9.44 -8.70
N ALA A 145 -2.61 -8.40 -8.99
CA ALA A 145 -3.31 -7.53 -8.07
C ALA A 145 -4.75 -7.32 -8.56
N GLY A 146 -5.73 -7.22 -7.65
CA GLY A 146 -7.16 -7.21 -8.04
C GLY A 146 -7.71 -5.89 -8.60
N THR A 147 -9.02 -5.65 -8.43
CA THR A 147 -9.88 -4.59 -9.04
C THR A 147 -9.18 -3.30 -9.49
N ALA A 148 -9.19 -3.01 -10.80
CA ALA A 148 -8.56 -1.82 -11.38
C ALA A 148 -9.43 -0.54 -11.28
N TRP A 149 -8.93 0.52 -10.65
CA TRP A 149 -9.56 1.84 -10.57
C TRP A 149 -9.00 2.79 -11.62
N VAL A 150 -9.86 3.36 -12.46
CA VAL A 150 -9.46 4.31 -13.51
C VAL A 150 -10.04 5.69 -13.20
N ARG A 151 -9.15 6.62 -12.76
CA ARG A 151 -9.30 8.08 -12.73
C ARG A 151 -10.55 8.66 -12.02
N ALA A 152 -10.34 9.40 -10.93
CA ALA A 152 -11.29 10.40 -10.41
C ALA A 152 -10.54 11.73 -10.12
N TYR A 153 -11.08 12.87 -10.57
CA TYR A 153 -10.55 14.24 -10.36
C TYR A 153 -11.58 15.08 -9.59
N PRO A 154 -11.16 16.14 -8.87
CA PRO A 154 -10.98 17.45 -9.48
C PRO A 154 -9.53 17.96 -9.46
N ARG A 155 -9.21 18.77 -10.47
CA ARG A 155 -7.90 19.31 -10.86
C ARG A 155 -7.10 20.01 -9.75
N HIS A 156 -6.21 19.36 -8.99
CA HIS A 156 -5.15 20.08 -8.25
C HIS A 156 -3.79 19.37 -8.07
N VAL A 157 -3.54 18.22 -8.70
CA VAL A 157 -2.18 17.62 -8.67
C VAL A 157 -1.61 17.60 -10.08
N TRP A 158 -0.64 18.49 -10.28
CA TRP A 158 0.00 18.84 -11.54
C TRP A 158 0.82 17.70 -12.14
N GLN A 159 0.57 17.49 -13.44
CA GLN A 159 1.49 17.33 -14.58
C GLN A 159 2.96 16.90 -14.34
N VAL A 160 3.43 16.07 -15.28
CA VAL A 160 4.80 15.51 -15.43
C VAL A 160 5.05 14.39 -14.40
N PHE A 161 5.05 13.09 -14.73
CA PHE A 161 6.04 12.31 -15.49
C PHE A 161 5.47 10.91 -15.82
N VAL A 162 6.08 10.20 -16.78
CA VAL A 162 5.89 8.76 -16.95
C VAL A 162 6.52 8.05 -15.75
N CYS A 163 5.72 7.67 -14.76
CA CYS A 163 6.20 6.94 -13.61
C CYS A 163 5.37 5.66 -13.47
N VAL A 164 5.85 4.50 -13.93
CA VAL A 164 5.28 3.22 -13.47
C VAL A 164 5.66 3.07 -12.00
N MET A 165 4.98 3.82 -11.16
CA MET A 165 5.04 3.72 -9.72
C MET A 165 4.19 2.53 -9.36
N LEU A 166 4.81 1.35 -9.39
CA LEU A 166 4.21 0.12 -8.88
C LEU A 166 4.25 0.25 -7.36
N MET A 167 3.16 0.73 -6.78
CA MET A 167 3.04 0.84 -5.33
C MET A 167 2.45 -0.47 -4.85
N VAL A 168 3.28 -1.41 -4.40
CA VAL A 168 2.80 -2.74 -4.01
C VAL A 168 2.32 -2.69 -2.57
N THR A 169 1.01 -2.85 -2.39
CA THR A 169 0.29 -2.73 -1.12
C THR A 169 -0.03 -4.08 -0.51
N SER A 170 0.05 -4.22 0.82
CA SER A 170 0.07 -5.53 1.50
C SER A 170 -1.27 -6.27 1.55
N VAL A 171 -2.42 -5.61 1.53
CA VAL A 171 -3.73 -6.26 1.60
C VAL A 171 -4.77 -5.31 1.03
N GLY A 172 -5.61 -5.81 0.13
CA GLY A 172 -6.71 -5.05 -0.46
C GLY A 172 -6.63 -5.07 -1.95
N GLY A 173 -6.94 -6.20 -2.58
CA GLY A 173 -6.78 -6.50 -4.00
C GLY A 173 -7.58 -5.59 -4.92
N GLY A 174 -7.21 -4.32 -4.97
CA GLY A 174 -7.54 -3.35 -5.99
C GLY A 174 -6.24 -2.80 -6.60
N CYS A 175 -6.14 -2.84 -7.92
CA CYS A 175 -5.16 -2.08 -8.68
C CYS A 175 -5.65 -0.65 -8.84
N GLN A 176 -4.86 0.36 -8.53
CA GLN A 176 -5.30 1.77 -8.64
C GLN A 176 -4.50 2.49 -9.71
N ILE A 177 -5.16 3.09 -10.71
CA ILE A 177 -4.49 3.83 -11.77
C ILE A 177 -4.57 5.32 -11.51
N ASN A 178 -3.41 5.94 -11.33
CA ASN A 178 -3.23 7.37 -11.02
C ASN A 178 -3.90 7.83 -9.71
N CYS A 179 -4.18 6.90 -8.78
CA CYS A 179 -4.63 7.17 -7.43
C CYS A 179 -4.09 6.11 -6.45
N THR A 180 -4.25 6.35 -5.16
CA THR A 180 -3.94 5.38 -4.09
C THR A 180 -4.91 5.57 -2.94
N ASN A 181 -5.16 4.51 -2.17
CA ASN A 181 -6.07 4.46 -1.02
C ASN A 181 -7.51 4.96 -1.27
N MET A 182 -8.01 4.88 -2.50
CA MET A 182 -9.40 5.19 -2.82
C MET A 182 -10.27 3.96 -2.59
N VAL A 183 -11.02 3.95 -1.49
CA VAL A 183 -12.03 2.93 -1.18
C VAL A 183 -13.43 3.51 -1.41
N HIS A 184 -14.32 2.73 -2.01
CA HIS A 184 -15.72 3.12 -2.22
C HIS A 184 -16.63 2.00 -1.75
N PRO A 185 -17.70 2.26 -0.97
CA PRO A 185 -18.58 1.21 -0.44
C PRO A 185 -19.23 0.32 -1.49
N ALA A 186 -19.42 0.84 -2.71
CA ALA A 186 -19.99 0.08 -3.82
C ALA A 186 -18.98 -0.81 -4.57
N ILE A 187 -17.69 -0.77 -4.22
CA ILE A 187 -16.64 -1.49 -4.95
C ILE A 187 -16.01 -2.55 -4.02
N PRO A 188 -15.99 -3.83 -4.45
CA PRO A 188 -15.43 -4.91 -3.66
C PRO A 188 -13.97 -4.68 -3.30
N PHE A 189 -13.61 -5.00 -2.06
CA PHE A 189 -12.27 -4.95 -1.52
C PHE A 189 -11.92 -6.30 -0.88
N GLY A 190 -10.74 -6.82 -1.17
CA GLY A 190 -10.27 -8.06 -0.56
C GLY A 190 -9.02 -8.58 -1.23
N GLY A 191 -8.20 -9.34 -0.49
CA GLY A 191 -6.89 -9.80 -0.96
C GLY A 191 -6.93 -10.86 -2.05
N TYR A 192 -5.80 -11.06 -2.72
CA TYR A 192 -5.53 -12.25 -3.52
C TYR A 192 -4.56 -13.17 -2.77
N LYS A 193 -4.58 -14.46 -3.11
CA LYS A 193 -3.74 -15.49 -2.50
C LYS A 193 -3.88 -15.46 -0.97
N GLN A 194 -2.79 -15.40 -0.21
CA GLN A 194 -2.86 -15.36 1.27
C GLN A 194 -3.24 -13.98 1.85
N SER A 195 -3.41 -12.92 1.05
CA SER A 195 -3.86 -11.61 1.55
C SER A 195 -5.35 -11.57 1.90
N GLY A 196 -6.10 -12.65 1.66
CA GLY A 196 -7.50 -12.78 2.08
C GLY A 196 -8.28 -13.79 1.23
N ILE A 197 -9.37 -14.29 1.81
CA ILE A 197 -10.36 -15.16 1.15
C ILE A 197 -11.68 -14.41 1.13
N GLY A 198 -12.35 -14.35 -0.03
CA GLY A 198 -13.58 -13.60 -0.21
C GLY A 198 -13.37 -12.10 -0.47
N ARG A 199 -14.47 -11.35 -0.45
CA ARG A 199 -14.50 -9.89 -0.64
C ARG A 199 -15.41 -9.26 0.41
N GLU A 200 -15.10 -8.03 0.78
CA GLU A 200 -15.94 -7.13 1.57
C GLU A 200 -16.35 -5.94 0.69
N MET A 201 -17.38 -5.19 1.11
CA MET A 201 -17.96 -4.09 0.33
C MET A 201 -18.54 -4.54 -1.03
N GLY A 202 -19.16 -3.61 -1.75
CA GLY A 202 -19.84 -3.90 -3.02
C GLY A 202 -20.98 -4.92 -2.87
N LEU A 203 -21.51 -5.38 -4.01
CA LEU A 203 -22.51 -6.44 -4.03
C LEU A 203 -21.88 -7.81 -3.71
N ASP A 204 -20.66 -8.05 -4.18
CA ASP A 204 -19.93 -9.30 -3.94
C ASP A 204 -19.70 -9.56 -2.45
N GLY A 205 -19.56 -8.51 -1.62
CA GLY A 205 -19.43 -8.65 -0.18
C GLY A 205 -20.66 -9.25 0.50
N LEU A 206 -21.85 -9.15 -0.11
CA LEU A 206 -23.07 -9.75 0.43
C LEU A 206 -23.06 -11.27 0.29
N GLU A 207 -22.35 -11.83 -0.69
CA GLU A 207 -22.30 -13.27 -0.92
C GLU A 207 -21.80 -14.01 0.32
N ALA A 208 -20.80 -13.46 1.01
CA ALA A 208 -20.23 -14.03 2.24
C ALA A 208 -21.22 -14.09 3.42
N TYR A 209 -22.32 -13.33 3.36
CA TYR A 209 -23.36 -13.27 4.40
C TYR A 209 -24.69 -13.91 3.97
N THR A 210 -24.70 -14.60 2.81
CA THR A 210 -25.88 -15.30 2.31
C THR A 210 -25.58 -16.78 2.08
N ASN A 211 -26.60 -17.63 2.16
CA ASN A 211 -26.50 -19.05 1.83
C ASN A 211 -27.52 -19.38 0.73
N VAL A 212 -27.05 -19.95 -0.38
CA VAL A 212 -27.92 -20.39 -1.47
C VAL A 212 -28.71 -21.62 -1.04
N LYS A 213 -30.03 -21.58 -1.23
CA LYS A 213 -30.92 -22.73 -1.01
C LYS A 213 -31.53 -23.14 -2.35
N ALA A 214 -31.22 -24.35 -2.81
CA ALA A 214 -31.89 -24.93 -3.97
C ALA A 214 -33.27 -25.48 -3.56
N VAL A 215 -34.32 -25.07 -4.27
CA VAL A 215 -35.70 -25.55 -4.06
C VAL A 215 -36.22 -26.10 -5.38
N HIS A 216 -36.53 -27.39 -5.42
CA HIS A 216 -37.06 -28.06 -6.59
C HIS A 216 -38.55 -28.35 -6.35
N VAL A 217 -39.40 -27.91 -7.29
CA VAL A 217 -40.84 -28.14 -7.22
C VAL A 217 -41.26 -28.97 -8.43
N ASN A 218 -41.85 -30.14 -8.18
CA ASN A 218 -42.43 -30.97 -9.22
C ASN A 218 -43.82 -30.42 -9.60
N LEU A 219 -43.99 -30.01 -10.86
CA LEU A 219 -45.24 -29.42 -11.37
C LEU A 219 -46.16 -30.42 -12.08
N GLY A 220 -45.89 -31.73 -11.98
CA GLY A 220 -46.76 -32.76 -12.57
C GLY A 220 -46.06 -33.95 -13.23
N HIS A 221 -44.74 -34.12 -13.04
CA HIS A 221 -44.05 -35.33 -13.47
C HIS A 221 -44.34 -36.48 -12.50
N SER A 222 -44.99 -37.53 -12.99
CA SER A 222 -45.07 -38.82 -12.28
C SER A 222 -43.71 -39.51 -12.30
N ILE A 223 -43.31 -40.04 -11.14
CA ILE A 223 -42.06 -40.80 -10.92
C ILE A 223 -42.17 -42.19 -11.56
#